data_AF-A0A521EGE1-F1
#
_entry.id   AF-A0A521EGE1-F1
#
_cell.length_a   1.000
_cell.length_b   1.000
_cell.length_c   1.000
_cell.angle_alpha   90.00
_cell.angle_beta   90.00
_cell.angle_gamma   90.00
#
_symmetry.space_group_name_H-M   'P 1'
#
loop_
_entity.id
_entity.type
_entity.pdbx_description
1 polymer ?
#
loop_
_entity_poly.entity_id
_entity_poly.type
_entity_poly.pdbx_seq_one_letter_code
_entity_poly.pdbx_strand_id
1 'polypeptide(L)'
;MADSFSKKENFKKKIQKQKEKALRREERKTNNNKGAEDVFMYVDEFGRLTSTPPEQRQEVNLDDIQLGAAPIIEEDPRKTGIVTFLSEKGYGFITEDNSKENIFFHNNNCVEPVKKGNKVSFEKEKSPKGFSAVEIQIVK
;
A
#
# COMPACT_ATOMS: atom_id res chain seq x y z
N MET A 1 -21.02 -58.63 59.14
CA MET A 1 -22.28 -57.91 59.45
C MET A 1 -23.03 -57.69 58.14
N ALA A 2 -24.23 -58.24 57.98
CA ALA A 2 -25.00 -58.17 56.74
C ALA A 2 -25.95 -56.97 56.78
N ASP A 3 -25.60 -55.88 56.09
CA ASP A 3 -26.51 -54.75 55.90
C ASP A 3 -27.70 -55.15 55.02
N SER A 4 -28.92 -54.88 55.49
CA SER A 4 -30.15 -55.19 54.76
C SER A 4 -30.17 -54.52 53.39
N PHE A 5 -30.61 -55.27 52.37
CA PHE A 5 -30.72 -54.81 50.99
C PHE A 5 -31.46 -53.45 50.87
N SER A 6 -32.52 -53.28 51.67
CA SER A 6 -33.31 -52.04 51.77
C SER A 6 -32.51 -50.81 52.22
N LYS A 7 -31.52 -50.97 53.11
CA LYS A 7 -30.66 -49.87 53.56
C LYS A 7 -29.71 -49.46 52.43
N LYS A 8 -29.07 -50.42 51.75
CA LYS A 8 -28.14 -50.16 50.63
C LYS A 8 -28.82 -49.42 49.48
N GLU A 9 -30.05 -49.78 49.14
CA GLU A 9 -30.81 -49.09 48.09
C GLU A 9 -31.13 -47.63 48.44
N ASN A 10 -31.53 -47.36 49.69
CA ASN A 10 -31.85 -46.00 50.15
C ASN A 10 -30.60 -45.09 50.18
N PHE A 11 -29.44 -45.63 50.59
CA PHE A 11 -28.17 -44.91 50.50
C PHE A 11 -27.80 -44.59 49.05
N LYS A 12 -27.97 -45.53 48.12
CA LYS A 12 -27.72 -45.31 46.69
C LYS A 12 -28.59 -44.19 46.12
N LYS A 13 -29.90 -44.18 46.45
CA LYS A 13 -30.84 -43.10 46.05
C LYS A 13 -30.43 -41.74 46.60
N LYS A 14 -29.97 -41.67 47.87
CA LYS A 14 -29.50 -40.41 48.49
C LYS A 14 -28.24 -39.88 47.82
N ILE A 15 -27.27 -40.74 47.53
CA ILE A 15 -26.02 -40.39 46.83
C ILE A 15 -26.32 -39.91 45.41
N GLN A 16 -27.22 -40.58 44.69
CA GLN A 16 -27.61 -40.18 43.33
C GLN A 16 -28.28 -38.80 43.33
N LYS A 17 -29.22 -38.55 44.25
CA LYS A 17 -29.86 -37.24 44.40
C LYS A 17 -28.87 -36.12 44.77
N GLN A 18 -27.82 -36.44 45.52
CA GLN A 18 -26.76 -35.47 45.86
C GLN A 18 -25.88 -35.16 44.65
N LYS A 19 -25.50 -36.18 43.86
CA LYS A 19 -24.75 -36.01 42.61
C LYS A 19 -25.53 -35.20 41.58
N GLU A 20 -26.82 -35.50 41.41
CA GLU A 20 -27.70 -34.75 40.51
C GLU A 20 -27.82 -33.27 40.92
N LYS A 21 -27.96 -32.99 42.22
CA LYS A 21 -27.97 -31.61 42.73
C LYS A 21 -26.63 -30.89 42.54
N ALA A 22 -25.51 -31.61 42.64
CA ALA A 22 -24.18 -31.05 42.42
C ALA A 22 -23.97 -30.71 40.93
N LEU A 23 -24.29 -31.64 40.02
CA LEU A 23 -24.24 -31.43 38.58
C LEU A 23 -25.15 -30.27 38.16
N ARG A 24 -26.39 -30.23 38.64
CA ARG A 24 -27.31 -29.11 38.36
C ARG A 24 -26.79 -27.76 38.89
N ARG A 25 -25.97 -27.78 39.96
CA ARG A 25 -25.33 -26.56 40.48
C ARG A 25 -24.13 -26.16 39.62
N GLU A 26 -23.34 -27.10 39.13
CA GLU A 26 -22.23 -26.86 38.22
C GLU A 26 -22.72 -26.40 36.85
N GLU A 27 -23.77 -27.01 36.31
CA GLU A 27 -24.46 -26.55 35.09
C GLU A 27 -25.01 -25.13 35.25
N ARG A 28 -25.56 -24.79 36.41
CA ARG A 28 -25.94 -23.41 36.74
C ARG A 28 -24.76 -22.49 36.97
N LYS A 29 -23.53 -22.97 37.16
CA LYS A 29 -22.33 -22.13 37.23
C LYS A 29 -21.73 -21.92 35.85
N THR A 30 -21.73 -22.96 35.00
CA THR A 30 -21.18 -22.90 33.63
C THR A 30 -22.14 -22.25 32.65
N ASN A 31 -23.46 -22.44 32.79
CA ASN A 31 -24.48 -21.80 31.93
C ASN A 31 -25.05 -20.50 32.51
N ASN A 32 -24.63 -20.06 33.70
CA ASN A 32 -25.03 -18.74 34.21
C ASN A 32 -24.13 -17.68 33.58
N ASN A 33 -24.44 -17.37 32.33
CA ASN A 33 -23.80 -16.32 31.54
C ASN A 33 -24.28 -14.92 31.97
N LYS A 34 -24.57 -14.72 33.27
CA LYS A 34 -25.24 -13.52 33.80
C LYS A 34 -24.31 -12.63 34.64
N GLY A 35 -23.02 -12.59 34.31
CA GLY A 35 -22.15 -11.51 34.81
C GLY A 35 -20.72 -11.90 35.17
N ALA A 36 -19.99 -12.61 34.31
CA ALA A 36 -18.54 -12.80 34.49
C ALA A 36 -17.70 -12.15 33.40
N GLU A 37 -18.30 -11.67 32.31
CA GLU A 37 -17.58 -11.02 31.24
C GLU A 37 -18.37 -9.77 30.87
N ASP A 38 -17.85 -8.60 31.27
CA ASP A 38 -18.26 -7.33 30.69
C ASP A 38 -17.91 -7.41 29.19
N VAL A 39 -18.83 -7.97 28.39
CA VAL A 39 -18.74 -7.95 26.94
C VAL A 39 -19.03 -6.52 26.52
N PHE A 40 -18.01 -5.67 26.62
CA PHE A 40 -18.05 -4.33 26.06
C PHE A 40 -18.34 -4.46 24.57
N MET A 41 -19.47 -3.93 24.15
CA MET A 41 -19.89 -3.93 22.76
C MET A 41 -19.48 -2.60 22.14
N TYR A 42 -18.52 -2.65 21.22
CA TYR A 42 -17.95 -1.50 20.55
C TYR A 42 -18.78 -1.14 19.32
N VAL A 43 -18.70 0.13 18.91
CA VAL A 43 -19.36 0.62 17.69
C VAL A 43 -18.27 0.83 16.64
N ASP A 44 -18.40 0.14 15.50
CA ASP A 44 -17.49 0.33 14.36
C ASP A 44 -17.78 1.64 13.60
N GLU A 45 -16.93 1.98 12.64
CA GLU A 45 -17.04 3.21 11.83
C GLU A 45 -18.30 3.27 10.95
N PHE A 46 -19.03 2.15 10.84
CA PHE A 46 -20.27 2.01 10.09
C PHE A 46 -21.50 1.87 11.01
N GLY A 47 -21.33 2.06 12.33
CA GLY A 47 -22.41 2.03 13.31
C GLY A 47 -22.86 0.61 13.71
N ARG A 48 -22.09 -0.44 13.38
CA ARG A 48 -22.39 -1.83 13.75
C ARG A 48 -21.77 -2.17 15.09
N LEU A 49 -22.49 -3.00 15.83
CA LEU A 49 -22.07 -3.50 17.13
C LEU A 49 -21.06 -4.63 16.94
N THR A 50 -19.83 -4.43 17.39
CA THR A 50 -18.74 -5.41 17.30
C THR A 50 -18.23 -5.77 18.69
N SER A 51 -17.89 -7.05 18.88
CA SER A 51 -17.28 -7.53 20.13
C SER A 51 -15.78 -7.25 20.20
N THR A 52 -15.16 -6.87 19.08
CA THR A 52 -13.74 -6.54 18.99
C THR A 52 -13.54 -5.05 19.26
N PRO A 53 -12.65 -4.67 20.21
CA PRO A 53 -12.26 -3.28 20.41
C PRO A 53 -11.77 -2.66 19.09
N PRO A 54 -12.10 -1.39 18.81
CA PRO A 54 -11.60 -0.72 17.62
C PRO A 54 -10.07 -0.67 17.69
N GLU A 55 -9.41 -1.05 16.59
CA GLU A 55 -7.96 -0.87 16.46
C GLU A 55 -7.63 0.62 16.58
N GLN A 56 -6.54 0.93 17.28
CA GLN A 56 -6.04 2.30 17.38
C GLN A 56 -5.74 2.79 15.97
N ARG A 57 -6.44 3.85 15.53
CA ARG A 57 -6.22 4.46 14.23
C ARG A 57 -4.75 4.84 14.12
N GLN A 58 -4.09 4.41 13.06
CA GLN A 58 -2.73 4.82 12.77
C GLN A 58 -2.73 6.33 12.57
N GLU A 59 -1.89 7.03 13.33
CA GLU A 59 -1.71 8.47 13.17
C GLU A 59 -1.11 8.70 11.78
N VAL A 60 -1.89 9.30 10.90
CA VAL A 60 -1.41 9.79 9.60
C VAL A 60 -0.61 11.06 9.86
N ASN A 61 0.62 11.12 9.38
CA ASN A 61 1.42 12.34 9.48
C ASN A 61 0.71 13.45 8.69
N LEU A 62 0.46 14.58 9.36
CA LEU A 62 -0.24 15.72 8.76
C LEU A 62 0.51 16.28 7.53
N ASP A 63 1.83 16.13 7.50
CA ASP A 63 2.69 16.58 6.41
C ASP A 63 2.50 15.77 5.12
N ASP A 64 2.04 14.50 5.22
CA ASP A 64 1.79 13.63 4.07
C ASP A 64 0.41 13.89 3.44
N ILE A 65 -0.48 14.58 4.15
CA ILE A 65 -1.83 14.87 3.68
C ILE A 65 -1.81 16.13 2.80
N GLN A 66 -1.65 15.94 1.49
CA GLN A 66 -1.80 17.03 0.51
C GLN A 66 -3.28 17.44 0.39
N LEU A 67 -3.67 18.46 1.16
CA LEU A 67 -4.95 19.15 1.03
C LEU A 67 -4.86 20.18 -0.11
N GLY A 68 -5.10 19.75 -1.35
CA GLY A 68 -5.08 20.65 -2.52
C GLY A 68 -4.86 19.95 -3.85
N ALA A 69 -4.65 20.73 -4.91
CA ALA A 69 -4.12 20.19 -6.16
C ALA A 69 -2.66 19.79 -5.92
N ALA A 70 -2.30 18.56 -6.27
CA ALA A 70 -0.92 18.09 -6.17
C ALA A 70 0.01 19.11 -6.87
N PRO A 71 1.15 19.49 -6.25
CA PRO A 71 2.11 20.36 -6.90
C PRO A 71 2.47 19.75 -8.25
N ILE A 72 2.36 20.54 -9.33
CA ILE A 72 2.81 20.13 -10.65
C ILE A 72 4.31 19.91 -10.52
N ILE A 73 4.74 18.65 -10.58
CA ILE A 73 6.15 18.30 -10.59
C ILE A 73 6.72 18.97 -11.84
N GLU A 74 7.59 19.96 -11.65
CA GLU A 74 8.33 20.58 -12.73
C GLU A 74 9.24 19.50 -13.32
N GLU A 75 8.78 18.83 -14.38
CA GLU A 75 9.64 17.94 -15.14
C GLU A 75 10.78 18.79 -15.72
N ASP A 76 12.03 18.40 -15.42
CA ASP A 76 13.20 19.05 -15.98
C ASP A 76 13.03 19.14 -17.51
N PRO A 77 13.14 20.32 -18.13
CA PRO A 77 12.95 20.47 -19.58
C PRO A 77 14.03 19.72 -20.38
N ARG A 78 15.12 19.32 -19.71
CA ARG A 78 16.29 18.69 -20.29
C ARG A 78 16.12 17.17 -20.33
N LYS A 79 16.02 16.66 -21.54
CA LYS A 79 15.99 15.22 -21.85
C LYS A 79 17.39 14.73 -22.21
N THR A 80 17.63 13.44 -22.02
CA THR A 80 18.87 12.78 -22.46
C THR A 80 18.62 11.91 -23.68
N GLY A 81 19.66 11.75 -24.49
CA GLY A 81 19.63 10.84 -25.63
C GLY A 81 20.99 10.61 -26.26
N ILE A 82 20.99 9.82 -27.32
CA ILE A 82 22.21 9.42 -28.06
C ILE A 82 22.13 9.94 -29.50
N VAL A 83 23.23 10.52 -29.99
CA VAL A 83 23.34 10.96 -31.38
C VAL A 83 23.51 9.75 -32.30
N THR A 84 22.48 9.42 -33.09
CA THR A 84 22.50 8.25 -33.98
C THR A 84 22.98 8.59 -35.40
N PHE A 85 22.64 9.77 -35.89
CA PHE A 85 22.98 10.22 -37.23
C PHE A 85 23.46 11.67 -37.24
N LEU A 86 24.54 11.93 -37.96
CA LEU A 86 25.07 13.26 -38.24
C LEU A 86 25.44 13.33 -39.72
N SER A 87 24.90 14.31 -40.43
CA SER A 87 25.21 14.60 -41.83
C SER A 87 26.32 15.65 -41.93
N GLU A 88 27.13 15.58 -42.97
CA GLU A 88 28.14 16.60 -43.32
C GLU A 88 27.53 17.98 -43.56
N LYS A 89 26.23 18.02 -43.90
CA LYS A 89 25.45 19.25 -44.08
C LYS A 89 25.08 19.95 -42.76
N GLY A 90 25.52 19.43 -41.62
CA GLY A 90 25.34 20.07 -40.31
C GLY A 90 23.98 19.85 -39.64
N TYR A 91 23.28 18.77 -40.02
CA TYR A 91 22.06 18.32 -39.35
C TYR A 91 22.20 16.88 -38.88
N GLY A 92 21.41 16.50 -37.88
CA GLY A 92 21.45 15.16 -37.32
C GLY A 92 20.17 14.75 -36.60
N PHE A 93 20.21 13.55 -36.04
CA PHE A 93 19.14 12.98 -35.22
C PHE A 93 19.69 12.47 -33.89
N ILE A 94 18.97 12.79 -32.82
CA ILE A 94 19.19 12.26 -31.46
C ILE A 94 18.02 11.34 -31.14
N THR A 95 18.32 10.14 -30.64
CA THR A 95 17.31 9.24 -30.12
C THR A 95 17.18 9.47 -28.62
N GLU A 96 15.98 9.87 -28.18
CA GLU A 96 15.68 10.14 -26.77
C GLU A 96 15.61 8.83 -25.95
N ASP A 97 16.19 8.80 -24.75
CA ASP A 97 16.20 7.59 -23.92
C ASP A 97 14.80 7.20 -23.41
N ASN A 98 14.00 8.21 -23.02
CA ASN A 98 12.66 8.01 -22.45
C ASN A 98 11.64 7.62 -23.53
N SER A 99 11.58 8.38 -24.61
CA SER A 99 10.54 8.24 -25.64
C SER A 99 10.95 7.33 -26.80
N LYS A 100 12.24 7.03 -26.97
CA LYS A 100 12.82 6.34 -28.15
C LYS A 100 12.46 7.00 -29.49
N GLU A 101 12.03 8.26 -29.45
CA GLU A 101 11.74 9.05 -30.63
C GLU A 101 13.03 9.65 -31.19
N ASN A 102 13.09 9.80 -32.51
CA ASN A 102 14.18 10.49 -33.19
C ASN A 102 13.85 11.98 -33.30
N ILE A 103 14.67 12.80 -32.66
CA ILE A 103 14.52 14.26 -32.59
C ILE A 103 15.57 14.88 -33.51
N PHE A 104 15.11 15.84 -34.33
CA PHE A 104 15.98 16.53 -35.28
C PHE A 104 16.84 17.57 -34.56
N PHE A 105 18.09 17.77 -35.00
CA PHE A 105 18.89 18.90 -34.54
C PHE A 105 19.73 19.49 -35.66
N HIS A 106 20.10 20.76 -35.48
CA HIS A 106 21.05 21.48 -36.32
C HIS A 106 22.34 21.75 -35.53
N ASN A 107 23.49 21.78 -36.19
CA ASN A 107 24.78 22.11 -35.57
C ASN A 107 24.79 23.49 -34.88
N ASN A 108 23.90 24.40 -35.28
CA ASN A 108 23.78 25.73 -34.67
C ASN A 108 23.24 25.67 -33.24
N ASN A 109 22.48 24.62 -32.92
CA ASN A 109 21.91 24.40 -31.59
C ASN A 109 22.84 23.60 -30.68
N CYS A 110 24.00 23.18 -31.19
CA CYS A 110 25.01 22.45 -30.43
C CYS A 110 26.02 23.43 -29.85
N VAL A 111 26.20 23.41 -28.53
CA VAL A 111 27.24 24.21 -27.85
C VAL A 111 28.63 23.65 -28.16
N GLU A 112 28.75 22.33 -28.24
CA GLU A 112 29.98 21.61 -28.55
C GLU A 112 29.81 20.73 -29.81
N PRO A 113 30.90 20.47 -30.56
CA PRO A 113 30.84 19.58 -31.71
C PRO A 113 30.54 18.14 -31.29
N VAL A 114 29.33 17.67 -31.60
CA VAL A 114 28.87 16.30 -31.32
C VAL A 114 29.35 15.32 -32.37
N LYS A 115 29.66 14.07 -31.95
CA LYS A 115 29.97 12.94 -32.84
C LYS A 115 28.90 11.86 -32.72
N LYS A 116 28.80 11.00 -33.73
CA LYS A 116 27.95 9.81 -33.70
C LYS A 116 28.30 8.94 -32.46
N GLY A 117 27.29 8.60 -31.67
CA GLY A 117 27.43 7.78 -30.46
C GLY A 117 27.60 8.54 -29.15
N ASN A 118 27.71 9.88 -29.17
CA ASN A 118 27.78 10.66 -27.94
C ASN A 118 26.41 10.70 -27.24
N LYS A 119 26.44 10.65 -25.90
CA LYS A 119 25.29 10.98 -25.06
C LYS A 119 25.20 12.49 -24.90
N VAL A 120 24.00 13.02 -25.07
CA VAL A 120 23.74 14.45 -25.03
C VAL A 120 22.50 14.75 -24.20
N SER A 121 22.51 15.89 -23.52
CA SER A 121 21.33 16.49 -22.90
C SER A 121 20.83 17.62 -23.79
N PHE A 122 19.53 17.69 -24.01
CA PHE A 122 18.90 18.66 -24.90
C PHE A 122 17.47 19.00 -24.46
N GLU A 123 16.96 20.12 -24.91
CA GLU A 123 15.57 20.52 -24.71
C GLU A 123 14.73 20.22 -25.96
N LYS A 124 13.53 19.68 -25.78
CA LYS A 124 12.63 19.29 -26.88
C LYS A 124 11.69 20.43 -27.21
N GLU A 125 11.90 21.08 -28.36
CA GLU A 125 11.06 22.17 -28.87
C GLU A 125 10.19 21.71 -30.04
N LYS A 126 9.01 22.30 -30.20
CA LYS A 126 8.10 22.01 -31.32
C LYS A 126 8.34 22.98 -32.47
N SER A 127 8.88 22.47 -33.58
CA SER A 127 9.11 23.21 -34.82
C SER A 127 8.04 22.89 -35.88
N PRO A 128 7.89 23.69 -36.95
CA PRO A 128 6.93 23.41 -38.03
C PRO A 128 7.19 22.08 -38.77
N LYS A 129 8.40 21.51 -38.65
CA LYS A 129 8.79 20.22 -39.26
C LYS A 129 8.79 19.05 -38.28
N GLY A 130 8.33 19.25 -37.04
CA GLY A 130 8.33 18.25 -35.97
C GLY A 130 9.15 18.68 -34.76
N PHE A 131 9.57 17.73 -33.93
CA PHE A 131 10.37 18.02 -32.75
C PHE A 131 11.82 18.33 -33.10
N SER A 132 12.31 19.46 -32.58
CA SER A 132 13.70 19.90 -32.72
C SER A 132 14.36 19.93 -31.33
N ALA A 133 15.63 19.55 -31.27
CA ALA A 133 16.43 19.69 -30.07
C ALA A 133 17.15 21.05 -30.05
N VAL A 134 17.16 21.70 -28.88
CA VAL A 134 17.81 22.99 -28.63
C VAL A 134 18.74 22.85 -27.42
N GLU A 135 19.75 23.72 -27.34
CA GLU A 135 20.78 23.76 -26.29
C GLU A 135 21.44 22.40 -26.01
N ILE A 136 21.99 21.79 -27.06
CA ILE A 136 22.58 20.45 -26.96
C ILE A 136 23.94 20.53 -26.25
N GLN A 137 24.07 19.80 -25.15
CA GLN A 137 25.30 19.65 -24.37
C GLN A 137 25.73 18.19 -24.32
N ILE A 138 27.03 17.93 -24.38
CA ILE A 138 27.56 16.56 -24.25
C ILE A 138 27.60 16.18 -22.77
N VAL A 139 26.97 15.07 -22.43
CA VAL A 139 27.07 14.46 -21.10
C VAL A 139 28.20 13.44 -21.17
N LYS A 140 29.31 13.72 -20.48
CA LYS A 140 30.48 12.83 -20.40
C LYS A 140 30.21 11.61 -19.51
#